data_AF-A0A1C2AWU4-F1
#
_entry.id   AF-A0A1C2AWU4-F1
#
_cell.length_a   1.000
_cell.length_b   1.000
_cell.length_c   1.000
_cell.angle_alpha   90.00
_cell.angle_beta   90.00
_cell.angle_gamma   90.00
#
_symmetry.space_group_name_H-M   'P 1'
#
loop_
_entity.id
_entity.type
_entity.pdbx_description
1 polymer ?
#
loop_
_entity_poly.entity_id
_entity_poly.type
_entity_poly.pdbx_seq_one_letter_code
_entity_poly.pdbx_strand_id
1 'polypeptide(L)'
;MGSVTKKWLFLKVSSAILVPLMLWFAINLASIYDKGFEQVLLFVSSQPSKFLLSLFLIFAYFFSALSISEVFEDYIEDQKIKNAANKSLNI
;
A
#
# COMPACT_ATOMS: atom_id res chain seq x y z
N MET A 1 -22.24 11.79 -2.12
CA MET A 1 -21.62 10.45 -2.03
C MET A 1 -21.51 10.05 -0.57
N GLY A 2 -22.07 8.91 -0.18
CA GLY A 2 -21.94 8.37 1.18
C GLY A 2 -20.49 7.98 1.49
N SER A 3 -20.16 7.82 2.78
CA SER A 3 -18.82 7.40 3.24
C SER A 3 -18.37 6.08 2.58
N VAL A 4 -19.30 5.13 2.43
CA VAL A 4 -19.09 3.83 1.78
C VAL A 4 -18.64 3.99 0.31
N THR A 5 -19.30 4.86 -0.46
CA THR A 5 -18.96 5.08 -1.87
C THR A 5 -17.57 5.70 -2.02
N LYS A 6 -17.16 6.55 -1.07
CA LYS A 6 -15.81 7.14 -1.06
C LYS A 6 -14.76 6.08 -0.77
N LYS A 7 -14.95 5.27 0.27
CA LYS A 7 -14.05 4.16 0.63
C LYS A 7 -13.82 3.22 -0.56
N TRP A 8 -14.92 2.80 -1.21
CA TRP A 8 -14.85 1.96 -2.41
C TRP A 8 -14.06 2.61 -3.55
N LEU A 9 -14.29 3.89 -3.81
CA LEU A 9 -13.55 4.62 -4.85
C LEU A 9 -12.05 4.70 -4.52
N PHE A 10 -11.69 5.02 -3.28
CA PHE A 10 -10.29 5.08 -2.84
C PHE A 10 -9.61 3.71 -2.94
N LEU A 11 -10.31 2.62 -2.62
CA LEU A 11 -9.80 1.26 -2.80
C LEU A 11 -9.48 0.97 -4.27
N LYS A 12 -10.39 1.30 -5.19
CA LYS A 12 -10.17 1.09 -6.63
C LYS A 12 -9.02 1.94 -7.17
N VAL A 13 -9.00 3.24 -6.85
CA VAL A 13 -7.94 4.15 -7.31
C VAL A 13 -6.57 3.74 -6.76
N SER A 14 -6.48 3.44 -5.47
CA SER A 14 -5.22 2.99 -4.86
C SER A 14 -4.73 1.67 -5.47
N SER A 15 -5.63 0.71 -5.72
CA SER A 15 -5.28 -0.54 -6.40
C SER A 15 -4.74 -0.33 -7.81
N ALA A 16 -5.38 0.55 -8.60
CA ALA A 16 -4.99 0.82 -9.98
C ALA A 16 -3.60 1.47 -10.09
N ILE A 17 -3.23 2.30 -9.10
CA ILE A 17 -1.89 2.91 -9.01
C ILE A 17 -0.87 1.90 -8.44
N LEU A 18 -1.28 1.06 -7.49
CA LEU A 18 -0.37 0.13 -6.83
C LEU A 18 0.11 -0.99 -7.76
N VAL A 19 -0.74 -1.53 -8.63
CA VAL A 19 -0.39 -2.61 -9.57
C VAL A 19 0.84 -2.28 -10.45
N PRO A 20 0.91 -1.16 -11.19
CA PRO A 20 2.09 -0.82 -11.98
C PRO A 20 3.32 -0.55 -11.10
N LEU A 21 3.15 0.04 -9.91
CA LEU A 21 4.24 0.24 -8.96
C LEU A 21 4.81 -1.09 -8.44
N MET A 22 3.95 -2.07 -8.16
CA MET A 22 4.35 -3.43 -7.76
C MET A 22 5.12 -4.12 -8.87
N LEU A 23 4.65 -4.05 -10.12
CA LEU A 23 5.34 -4.65 -11.25
C LEU A 23 6.72 -4.03 -11.47
N TRP A 24 6.79 -2.70 -11.44
CA TRP A 24 8.06 -1.97 -11.49
C TRP A 24 8.98 -2.40 -10.35
N PHE A 25 8.50 -2.43 -9.11
CA PHE A 25 9.30 -2.80 -7.95
C PHE A 25 9.81 -4.25 -8.05
N ALA A 26 8.98 -5.21 -8.47
CA ALA A 26 9.36 -6.61 -8.59
C ALA A 26 10.51 -6.83 -9.59
N ILE A 27 10.45 -6.18 -10.77
CA ILE A 27 11.50 -6.27 -11.79
C ILE A 27 12.81 -5.65 -11.27
N ASN A 28 12.72 -4.48 -10.63
CA ASN A 28 13.90 -3.80 -10.10
C ASN A 28 14.51 -4.55 -8.91
N LEU A 29 13.68 -5.11 -8.03
CA LEU A 29 14.13 -5.91 -6.90
C LEU A 29 14.90 -7.15 -7.37
N ALA A 30 14.39 -7.86 -8.38
CA ALA A 30 15.09 -8.99 -8.98
C ALA A 30 16.44 -8.58 -9.58
N SER A 31 16.54 -7.36 -10.12
CA SER A 31 17.78 -6.84 -10.74
C SER A 31 18.88 -6.48 -9.74
N ILE A 32 18.51 -6.19 -8.48
CA ILE A 32 19.45 -5.79 -7.41
C ILE A 32 19.69 -6.88 -6.37
N TYR A 33 18.99 -8.02 -6.46
CA TYR A 33 18.95 -9.06 -5.43
C TYR A 33 20.33 -9.63 -5.06
N ASP A 34 21.21 -9.78 -6.05
CA ASP A 34 22.56 -10.33 -5.93
C ASP A 34 23.66 -9.25 -5.91
N LYS A 35 23.28 -7.97 -5.83
CA LYS A 35 24.22 -6.85 -5.92
C LYS A 35 24.75 -6.46 -4.54
N GLY A 36 25.90 -5.79 -4.53
CA GLY A 36 26.52 -5.25 -3.32
C GLY A 36 25.83 -3.98 -2.80
N PHE A 37 26.22 -3.58 -1.60
CA PHE A 37 25.64 -2.43 -0.88
C PHE A 37 25.56 -1.16 -1.73
N GLU A 38 26.64 -0.79 -2.42
CA GLU A 38 26.69 0.43 -3.23
C GLU A 38 25.64 0.44 -4.35
N GLN A 39 25.40 -0.70 -5.00
CA GLN A 39 24.39 -0.78 -6.06
C GLN A 39 22.97 -0.70 -5.50
N VAL A 40 22.72 -1.32 -4.34
CA VAL A 40 21.42 -1.21 -3.65
C VAL A 40 21.19 0.23 -3.17
N LEU A 41 22.23 0.89 -2.62
CA LEU A 41 22.16 2.28 -2.20
C LEU A 41 21.85 3.21 -3.38
N LEU A 42 22.50 2.98 -4.52
CA LEU A 42 22.21 3.69 -5.77
C LEU A 42 20.76 3.46 -6.23
N PHE A 43 20.25 2.22 -6.18
CA PHE A 43 18.85 1.94 -6.48
C PHE A 43 17.90 2.71 -5.57
N VAL A 44 18.11 2.70 -4.25
CA VAL A 44 17.20 3.35 -3.30
C VAL A 44 17.29 4.89 -3.38
N SER A 45 18.46 5.44 -3.69
CA SER A 45 18.72 6.88 -3.60
C SER A 45 18.60 7.63 -4.93
N SER A 46 18.72 6.95 -6.06
CA SER A 46 18.68 7.57 -7.39
C SER A 46 17.29 8.03 -7.79
N GLN A 47 17.22 9.08 -8.60
CA GLN A 47 15.98 9.49 -9.27
C GLN A 47 15.87 8.73 -10.61
N PRO A 48 14.71 8.13 -10.96
CA PRO A 48 13.40 8.27 -10.34
C PRO A 48 13.07 7.24 -9.23
N SER A 49 13.97 6.30 -8.95
CA SER A 49 13.69 5.16 -8.08
C SER A 49 13.29 5.55 -6.66
N LYS A 50 13.98 6.50 -6.03
CA LYS A 50 13.64 7.02 -4.70
C LYS A 50 12.20 7.50 -4.61
N PHE A 51 11.75 8.23 -5.63
CA PHE A 51 10.39 8.74 -5.71
C PHE A 51 9.37 7.61 -5.89
N LEU A 52 9.62 6.70 -6.85
CA LEU A 52 8.72 5.58 -7.14
C LEU A 52 8.61 4.61 -5.97
N LEU A 53 9.71 4.33 -5.27
CA LEU A 53 9.74 3.50 -4.07
C LEU A 53 8.95 4.15 -2.93
N SER A 54 9.13 5.45 -2.71
CA SER A 54 8.35 6.19 -1.70
C SER A 54 6.85 6.16 -2.03
N LEU A 55 6.49 6.38 -3.29
CA LEU A 55 5.11 6.32 -3.78
C LEU A 55 4.53 4.93 -3.58
N PHE A 56 5.29 3.89 -3.93
CA PHE A 56 4.91 2.49 -3.73
C PHE A 56 4.57 2.19 -2.27
N LEU A 57 5.45 2.57 -1.33
CA LEU A 57 5.21 2.33 0.10
C LEU A 57 3.96 3.04 0.62
N ILE A 58 3.73 4.29 0.20
CA ILE A 58 2.55 5.06 0.58
C ILE A 58 1.28 4.39 0.06
N PHE A 59 1.20 4.06 -1.23
CA PHE A 59 0.03 3.42 -1.82
C PHE A 59 -0.18 2.00 -1.30
N ALA A 60 0.89 1.25 -1.03
CA ALA A 60 0.82 -0.08 -0.43
C ALA A 60 0.20 -0.01 0.97
N TYR A 61 0.62 0.95 1.80
CA TYR A 61 0.01 1.18 3.11
C TYR A 61 -1.47 1.54 2.99
N PHE A 62 -1.82 2.56 2.18
CA PHE A 62 -3.21 2.99 2.03
C PHE A 62 -4.14 1.89 1.51
N PHE A 63 -3.73 1.15 0.48
CA PHE A 63 -4.51 0.05 -0.06
C PHE A 63 -4.69 -1.07 0.96
N SER A 64 -3.63 -1.43 1.69
CA SER A 64 -3.69 -2.47 2.73
C SER A 64 -4.61 -2.08 3.87
N ALA A 65 -4.49 -0.85 4.36
CA ALA A 65 -5.31 -0.32 5.45
C ALA A 65 -6.80 -0.38 5.05
N LEU A 66 -7.16 0.12 3.86
CA LEU A 66 -8.54 0.08 3.36
C LEU A 66 -9.06 -1.36 3.21
N SER A 67 -8.26 -2.26 2.63
CA SER A 67 -8.65 -3.66 2.43
C SER A 67 -8.87 -4.39 3.77
N ILE A 68 -7.98 -4.19 4.74
CA ILE A 68 -8.11 -4.79 6.08
C ILE A 68 -9.36 -4.24 6.79
N SER A 69 -9.69 -2.96 6.62
CA SER A 69 -10.92 -2.42 7.22
C SER A 69 -12.19 -3.03 6.64
N GLU A 70 -12.19 -3.46 5.36
CA GLU A 70 -13.31 -4.24 4.80
C GLU A 70 -13.41 -5.61 5.47
N VAL A 71 -12.27 -6.29 5.68
CA VAL A 71 -12.24 -7.55 6.45
C VAL A 71 -12.77 -7.35 7.88
N PHE A 72 -12.43 -6.25 8.55
CA PHE A 72 -12.99 -5.94 9.87
C PHE A 72 -14.50 -5.71 9.82
N GLU A 73 -14.99 -5.05 8.79
CA GLU A 73 -16.42 -4.80 8.60
C GLU A 73 -17.21 -6.10 8.36
N ASP A 74 -16.64 -7.04 7.59
CA ASP A 74 -17.28 -8.30 7.21
C ASP A 74 -17.21 -9.37 8.29
N TYR A 75 -16.09 -9.47 9.03
CA TYR A 75 -15.83 -10.62 9.92
C TYR A 75 -15.88 -10.32 11.42
N ILE A 76 -15.81 -9.05 11.84
CA ILE A 76 -15.94 -8.70 13.26
C ILE A 76 -17.39 -8.34 13.55
N GLU A 77 -18.09 -9.15 14.36
CA GLU A 77 -19.49 -8.86 14.71
C GLU A 77 -19.59 -7.82 15.83
N ASP A 78 -18.70 -7.90 16.83
CA ASP A 78 -18.68 -6.98 17.97
C ASP A 78 -18.29 -5.56 17.54
N GLN A 79 -19.22 -4.62 17.72
CA GLN A 79 -19.07 -3.23 17.30
C GLN A 79 -17.95 -2.49 18.04
N LYS A 80 -17.67 -2.82 19.31
CA LYS A 80 -16.60 -2.19 20.09
C LYS A 80 -15.24 -2.65 19.55
N ILE A 81 -15.11 -3.95 19.28
CA ILE A 81 -13.89 -4.52 18.71
C ILE A 81 -13.67 -3.98 17.29
N LYS A 82 -14.72 -3.92 16.46
CA LYS A 82 -14.65 -3.36 15.10
C LYS A 82 -14.18 -1.90 15.11
N ASN A 83 -14.73 -1.08 15.99
CA ASN A 83 -14.34 0.33 16.10
C ASN A 83 -12.90 0.49 16.61
N ALA A 84 -12.46 -0.33 17.56
CA ALA A 84 -11.08 -0.33 18.02
C ALA A 84 -10.10 -0.75 16.91
N ALA A 85 -10.46 -1.79 16.14
CA ALA A 85 -9.67 -2.30 15.04
C ALA A 85 -9.55 -1.27 13.90
N ASN A 86 -10.65 -0.65 13.46
CA ASN A 86 -10.61 0.41 12.45
C ASN A 86 -9.76 1.61 12.91
N LYS A 87 -9.87 2.02 14.18
CA LYS A 87 -9.06 3.10 14.74
C LYS A 87 -7.56 2.79 14.74
N SER A 88 -7.17 1.52 14.88
CA SER A 88 -5.75 1.12 14.81
C SER A 88 -5.12 1.32 13.42
N LEU A 89 -5.95 1.34 12.36
CA LEU A 89 -5.50 1.57 10.99
C LEU A 89 -5.42 3.06 10.62
N ASN A 90 -5.76 3.97 11.55
CA ASN A 90 -5.94 5.41 11.29
C ASN A 90 -6.91 5.69 10.12
N ILE A 91 -7.97 4.87 9.99
CA ILE A 91 -9.06 5.02 9.01
C ILE A 91 -10.34 5.41 9.72
#